data_AF-A0A267TGP6-F1
#
_entry.id   AF-A0A267TGP6-F1
#
_cell.length_a   1.000
_cell.length_b   1.000
_cell.length_c   1.000
_cell.angle_alpha   90.00
_cell.angle_beta   90.00
_cell.angle_gamma   90.00
#
_symmetry.space_group_name_H-M   'P 1'
#
loop_
_entity.id
_entity.type
_entity.pdbx_description
1 polymer ?
#
loop_
_entity_poly.entity_id
_entity_poly.type
_entity_poly.pdbx_seq_one_letter_code
_entity_poly.pdbx_strand_id
1 'polypeptide(L)'
;MKRYYSLLLVILGITFSTFSQTITAPYGQSLTINNPLDIAGGSINIMSDSAYKIGGKPILSIAGIANVLLGDGAGFNNQGSNNIFIGKTAGFLNASGFANTFIGESAGYSNTTGNNNMFLGTAAGLSNAVGYSNTFIGVNAGRRSLANGNAYIGTASGINTITGNNNTGLGTLTGQDNVSGSQNTFVGFNSGSKLMSGDFNTFIGALTGVASSASNITNATAIGANTELAISNSIVLGNNASVGIGTNDPVTNGAKLVVVGAGNNANVLQLRNIPTRNTVNGLRQLFADEAGNLVTFQITTTANSASEVKLSTNSVTNTLWTSNESGFLKNNNNRGVVIGEGINSLPEGYNLYVSEGILTEQVKVALKNTEDWADHV
;
A
#
# COMPACT_ATOMS: atom_id res chain seq x y z
N MET A 1 80.18 26.77 -74.53
CA MET A 1 79.64 27.79 -73.59
C MET A 1 78.74 27.03 -72.62
N LYS A 2 79.25 26.64 -71.44
CA LYS A 2 79.05 27.29 -70.12
C LYS A 2 77.57 27.33 -69.72
N ARG A 3 77.11 27.01 -68.51
CA ARG A 3 77.62 26.49 -67.22
C ARG A 3 76.35 26.42 -66.32
N TYR A 4 76.42 25.63 -65.26
CA TYR A 4 75.76 25.68 -63.94
C TYR A 4 74.99 26.95 -63.48
N TYR A 5 74.20 26.75 -62.40
CA TYR A 5 73.61 27.67 -61.39
C TYR A 5 72.06 27.63 -61.41
N SER A 6 71.35 26.95 -60.49
CA SER A 6 71.31 27.07 -59.01
C SER A 6 71.07 28.50 -58.52
N LEU A 7 69.89 28.68 -57.91
CA LEU A 7 69.59 29.60 -56.80
C LEU A 7 69.69 31.11 -57.09
N LEU A 8 68.55 31.79 -57.23
CA LEU A 8 68.36 33.08 -56.57
C LEU A 8 66.90 33.25 -56.12
N LEU A 9 66.80 33.35 -54.81
CA LEU A 9 65.64 33.56 -53.96
C LEU A 9 65.28 35.06 -53.95
N VAL A 10 64.02 35.36 -53.58
CA VAL A 10 63.50 36.69 -53.18
C VAL A 10 63.30 37.63 -54.38
N ILE A 11 62.08 37.95 -54.78
CA ILE A 11 61.24 39.02 -54.22
C ILE A 11 59.78 38.76 -54.67
N LEU A 12 58.83 39.06 -53.77
CA LEU A 12 57.35 38.88 -53.82
C LEU A 12 56.86 37.59 -53.13
N GLY A 13 56.50 37.77 -51.85
CA GLY A 13 55.90 36.75 -51.00
C GLY A 13 54.54 36.28 -51.52
N ILE A 14 54.54 35.10 -52.15
CA ILE A 14 53.33 34.31 -52.40
C ILE A 14 53.58 32.92 -51.83
N THR A 15 53.02 32.64 -50.65
CA THR A 15 52.86 31.28 -50.15
C THR A 15 51.68 30.64 -50.89
N PHE A 16 51.95 29.61 -51.71
CA PHE A 16 50.90 28.74 -52.23
C PHE A 16 50.53 27.70 -51.17
N SER A 17 49.27 27.66 -50.76
CA SER A 17 48.72 26.51 -50.04
C SER A 17 47.29 26.21 -50.50
N THR A 18 47.15 25.41 -51.55
CA THR A 18 45.95 24.59 -51.77
C THR A 18 46.35 23.30 -52.47
N PHE A 19 46.35 22.20 -51.73
CA PHE A 19 46.39 20.84 -52.27
C PHE A 19 44.95 20.47 -52.67
N SER A 20 44.69 20.26 -53.96
CA SER A 20 43.40 19.75 -54.47
C SER A 20 43.48 18.23 -54.59
N GLN A 21 42.67 17.49 -53.84
CA GLN A 21 42.50 16.04 -54.01
C GLN A 21 41.35 15.79 -54.99
N THR A 22 41.64 15.19 -56.14
CA THR A 22 40.63 14.72 -57.11
C THR A 22 40.20 13.30 -56.72
N ILE A 23 38.93 13.10 -56.38
CA ILE A 23 38.31 11.78 -56.17
C ILE A 23 37.71 11.32 -57.51
N THR A 24 38.25 10.26 -58.10
CA THR A 24 37.70 9.65 -59.33
C THR A 24 36.80 8.47 -58.97
N ALA A 25 35.50 8.56 -59.24
CA ALA A 25 34.59 7.42 -59.19
C ALA A 25 34.72 6.58 -60.49
N PRO A 26 34.76 5.23 -60.43
CA PRO A 26 34.79 4.38 -61.63
C PRO A 26 33.49 4.50 -62.45
N TYR A 27 33.61 4.34 -63.77
CA TYR A 27 32.58 4.56 -64.79
C TYR A 27 31.18 4.01 -64.42
N GLY A 28 30.20 4.91 -64.35
CA GLY A 28 28.76 4.59 -64.35
C GLY A 28 27.96 5.10 -63.15
N GLN A 29 28.62 5.54 -62.06
CA GLN A 29 27.93 6.06 -60.88
C GLN A 29 28.27 7.55 -60.67
N SER A 30 27.27 8.42 -60.77
CA SER A 30 27.39 9.80 -60.28
C SER A 30 27.09 9.84 -58.78
N LEU A 31 28.04 10.32 -57.98
CA LEU A 31 27.74 10.86 -56.67
C LEU A 31 27.31 12.32 -56.85
N THR A 32 26.00 12.53 -57.05
CA THR A 32 25.46 13.88 -57.16
C THR A 32 25.29 14.49 -55.77
N ILE A 33 26.31 15.19 -55.27
CA ILE A 33 26.22 16.05 -54.08
C ILE A 33 25.50 17.34 -54.51
N ASN A 34 24.16 17.32 -54.49
CA ASN A 34 23.32 18.44 -54.95
C ASN A 34 23.36 19.69 -54.03
N ASN A 35 23.99 19.59 -52.86
CA ASN A 35 24.38 20.69 -51.99
C ASN A 35 25.65 20.25 -51.24
N PRO A 36 26.70 21.09 -51.11
CA PRO A 36 27.91 20.69 -50.42
C PRO A 36 27.60 20.33 -48.96
N LEU A 37 27.96 19.11 -48.54
CA LEU A 37 28.26 18.88 -47.13
C LEU A 37 29.63 19.51 -46.88
N ASP A 38 29.61 20.78 -46.50
CA ASP A 38 30.81 21.57 -46.24
C ASP A 38 31.54 21.03 -45.01
N ILE A 39 32.66 20.35 -45.26
CA ILE A 39 33.65 19.98 -44.24
C ILE A 39 35.03 20.39 -44.76
N ALA A 40 35.19 21.66 -45.12
CA ALA A 40 36.50 22.20 -45.48
C ALA A 40 36.81 23.46 -44.64
N GLY A 41 37.41 23.26 -43.46
CA GLY A 41 37.87 24.38 -42.62
C GLY A 41 37.99 24.12 -41.12
N GLY A 42 37.49 22.98 -40.63
CA GLY A 42 37.43 22.71 -39.20
C GLY A 42 36.16 23.28 -38.58
N SER A 43 35.30 22.37 -38.13
CA SER A 43 33.97 22.57 -37.52
C SER A 43 32.80 22.66 -38.51
N ILE A 44 31.94 21.63 -38.45
CA ILE A 44 30.56 21.60 -38.95
C ILE A 44 29.87 22.90 -38.53
N ASN A 45 29.35 23.71 -39.45
CA ASN A 45 28.54 24.94 -39.24
C ASN A 45 28.05 25.19 -37.80
N ILE A 46 28.98 25.64 -36.95
CA ILE A 46 28.70 26.17 -35.63
C ILE A 46 28.65 27.67 -35.87
N MET A 47 27.46 28.24 -36.05
CA MET A 47 27.32 29.71 -36.07
C MET A 47 27.78 30.28 -34.71
N SER A 48 27.84 31.61 -34.56
CA SER A 48 28.24 32.25 -33.29
C SER A 48 27.40 31.83 -32.06
N ASP A 49 26.25 31.19 -32.28
CA ASP A 49 25.34 30.65 -31.27
C ASP A 49 25.62 29.19 -30.86
N SER A 50 26.71 28.61 -31.34
CA SER A 50 27.14 27.25 -30.99
C SER A 50 26.18 26.11 -31.41
N ALA A 51 25.34 26.32 -32.45
CA ALA A 51 24.34 25.35 -32.90
C ALA A 51 24.53 24.89 -34.35
N TYR A 52 24.47 23.57 -34.57
CA TYR A 52 24.26 22.95 -35.87
C TYR A 52 22.77 23.00 -36.25
N LYS A 53 22.44 23.51 -37.44
CA LYS A 53 21.06 23.75 -37.89
C LYS A 53 20.75 23.09 -39.24
N ILE A 54 19.52 22.60 -39.42
CA ILE A 54 18.97 22.17 -40.72
C ILE A 54 17.69 22.97 -40.99
N GLY A 55 17.61 23.66 -42.13
CA GLY A 55 16.46 24.51 -42.46
C GLY A 55 16.22 25.68 -41.48
N GLY A 56 17.30 26.23 -40.89
CA GLY A 56 17.24 27.31 -39.89
C GLY A 56 16.93 26.87 -38.46
N LYS A 57 16.68 25.57 -38.24
CA LYS A 57 16.28 25.01 -36.94
C LYS A 57 17.47 24.30 -36.26
N PRO A 58 17.75 24.54 -34.97
CA PRO A 58 18.77 23.79 -34.22
C PRO A 58 18.49 22.29 -34.23
N ILE A 59 19.50 21.51 -34.61
CA ILE A 59 19.48 20.03 -34.58
C ILE A 59 20.53 19.52 -33.60
N LEU A 60 21.66 20.20 -33.37
CA LEU A 60 22.57 19.92 -32.26
C LEU A 60 23.09 21.24 -31.70
N SER A 61 22.88 21.54 -30.42
CA SER A 61 23.33 22.79 -29.78
C SER A 61 23.96 22.55 -28.41
N ILE A 62 24.91 23.41 -28.05
CA ILE A 62 25.62 23.41 -26.75
C ILE A 62 25.41 24.71 -25.96
N ALA A 63 24.33 25.46 -26.16
CA ALA A 63 24.08 26.71 -25.41
C ALA A 63 24.22 26.50 -23.89
N GLY A 64 25.18 27.15 -23.22
CA GLY A 64 25.59 26.86 -21.83
C GLY A 64 26.86 25.98 -21.73
N ILE A 65 27.12 25.32 -20.59
CA ILE A 65 28.24 24.37 -20.43
C ILE A 65 27.69 22.94 -20.37
N ALA A 66 28.27 22.03 -21.17
CA ALA A 66 28.00 20.59 -21.16
C ALA A 66 26.53 20.18 -21.38
N ASN A 67 25.86 20.77 -22.38
CA ASN A 67 24.51 20.41 -22.79
C ASN A 67 24.49 19.53 -24.05
N VAL A 68 23.45 18.70 -24.21
CA VAL A 68 23.14 17.95 -25.44
C VAL A 68 21.71 18.30 -25.87
N LEU A 69 21.56 19.10 -26.92
CA LEU A 69 20.26 19.60 -27.37
C LEU A 69 19.98 19.11 -28.80
N LEU A 70 18.99 18.25 -29.00
CA LEU A 70 18.66 17.60 -30.27
C LEU A 70 17.17 17.70 -30.62
N GLY A 71 16.84 18.29 -31.76
CA GLY A 71 15.48 18.39 -32.30
C GLY A 71 14.99 19.83 -32.43
N ASP A 72 13.96 20.02 -33.26
CA ASP A 72 13.42 21.34 -33.60
C ASP A 72 12.99 22.13 -32.36
N GLY A 73 13.71 23.21 -32.05
CA GLY A 73 13.46 24.07 -30.89
C GLY A 73 13.89 23.48 -29.54
N ALA A 74 14.60 22.35 -29.51
CA ALA A 74 15.11 21.78 -28.26
C ALA A 74 16.04 22.78 -27.56
N GLY A 75 15.74 23.13 -26.30
CA GLY A 75 16.55 24.05 -25.49
C GLY A 75 16.70 25.47 -26.06
N PHE A 76 15.75 25.96 -26.86
CA PHE A 76 15.87 27.25 -27.55
C PHE A 76 16.27 28.42 -26.64
N ASN A 77 15.70 28.49 -25.42
CA ASN A 77 16.01 29.55 -24.44
C ASN A 77 17.06 29.14 -23.39
N ASN A 78 17.67 27.95 -23.49
CA ASN A 78 18.55 27.37 -22.47
C ASN A 78 19.77 28.25 -22.19
N GLN A 79 19.86 28.78 -20.97
CA GLN A 79 21.05 29.45 -20.42
C GLN A 79 21.71 28.61 -19.30
N GLY A 80 21.11 27.47 -18.93
CA GLY A 80 21.63 26.54 -17.92
C GLY A 80 22.67 25.56 -18.46
N SER A 81 23.21 24.73 -17.57
CA SER A 81 24.28 23.75 -17.86
C SER A 81 23.88 22.31 -17.52
N ASN A 82 24.61 21.34 -18.07
CA ASN A 82 24.46 19.90 -17.79
C ASN A 82 23.07 19.32 -18.15
N ASN A 83 22.44 19.82 -19.22
CA ASN A 83 21.11 19.43 -19.67
C ASN A 83 21.15 18.55 -20.91
N ILE A 84 20.28 17.54 -20.99
CA ILE A 84 20.08 16.69 -22.17
C ILE A 84 18.64 16.89 -22.65
N PHE A 85 18.43 17.61 -23.75
CA PHE A 85 17.10 17.84 -24.33
C PHE A 85 17.01 17.20 -25.71
N ILE A 86 16.16 16.20 -25.89
CA ILE A 86 16.01 15.45 -27.14
C ILE A 86 14.53 15.37 -27.53
N GLY A 87 14.17 15.91 -28.69
CA GLY A 87 12.79 15.94 -29.19
C GLY A 87 12.36 17.36 -29.52
N LYS A 88 11.35 17.47 -30.37
CA LYS A 88 10.77 18.76 -30.76
C LYS A 88 10.32 19.52 -29.50
N THR A 89 10.83 20.75 -29.35
CA THR A 89 10.53 21.68 -28.25
C THR A 89 10.76 21.14 -26.84
N ALA A 90 11.62 20.12 -26.67
CA ALA A 90 12.04 19.67 -25.34
C ALA A 90 12.82 20.79 -24.62
N GLY A 91 12.45 21.12 -23.38
CA GLY A 91 13.10 22.18 -22.60
C GLY A 91 13.07 23.57 -23.24
N PHE A 92 12.09 23.87 -24.11
CA PHE A 92 12.06 25.09 -24.92
C PHE A 92 12.20 26.40 -24.11
N LEU A 93 11.53 26.49 -22.95
CA LEU A 93 11.54 27.68 -22.09
C LEU A 93 12.60 27.65 -20.98
N ASN A 94 13.50 26.64 -20.94
CA ASN A 94 14.49 26.54 -19.88
C ASN A 94 15.35 27.79 -19.84
N ALA A 95 15.32 28.57 -18.75
CA ALA A 95 16.14 29.76 -18.60
C ALA A 95 17.45 29.36 -17.90
N SER A 96 17.43 29.15 -16.58
CA SER A 96 18.62 28.87 -15.77
C SER A 96 18.64 27.47 -15.15
N GLY A 97 17.65 26.61 -15.44
CA GLY A 97 17.60 25.25 -14.93
C GLY A 97 18.78 24.41 -15.40
N PHE A 98 19.33 23.57 -14.52
CA PHE A 98 20.52 22.76 -14.77
C PHE A 98 20.32 21.29 -14.36
N ALA A 99 21.17 20.40 -14.88
CA ALA A 99 21.14 18.97 -14.58
C ALA A 99 19.80 18.29 -14.93
N ASN A 100 19.14 18.71 -16.01
CA ASN A 100 17.87 18.16 -16.46
C ASN A 100 18.04 17.22 -17.66
N THR A 101 17.29 16.12 -17.73
CA THR A 101 17.22 15.23 -18.88
C THR A 101 15.79 15.17 -19.41
N PHE A 102 15.51 15.82 -20.54
CA PHE A 102 14.20 15.84 -21.19
C PHE A 102 14.25 15.16 -22.55
N ILE A 103 13.55 14.04 -22.72
CA ILE A 103 13.56 13.25 -23.95
C ILE A 103 12.11 12.97 -24.37
N GLY A 104 11.68 13.49 -25.51
CA GLY A 104 10.31 13.40 -26.03
C GLY A 104 9.81 14.74 -26.57
N GLU A 105 8.80 14.72 -27.44
CA GLU A 105 8.18 15.96 -27.91
C GLU A 105 7.59 16.75 -26.73
N SER A 106 8.01 18.01 -26.58
CA SER A 106 7.60 18.93 -25.52
C SER A 106 7.84 18.43 -24.09
N ALA A 107 8.75 17.48 -23.88
CA ALA A 107 9.19 17.10 -22.54
C ALA A 107 9.81 18.32 -21.82
N GLY A 108 9.32 18.65 -20.63
CA GLY A 108 9.78 19.81 -19.85
C GLY A 108 9.64 21.17 -20.56
N TYR A 109 8.71 21.31 -21.52
CA TYR A 109 8.55 22.51 -22.36
C TYR A 109 8.58 23.82 -21.55
N SER A 110 7.86 23.85 -20.43
CA SER A 110 7.67 25.07 -19.61
C SER A 110 8.69 25.25 -18.49
N ASN A 111 9.70 24.37 -18.34
CA ASN A 111 10.72 24.51 -17.31
C ASN A 111 11.41 25.86 -17.48
N THR A 112 11.55 26.66 -16.43
CA THR A 112 12.26 27.95 -16.46
C THR A 112 13.49 27.88 -15.55
N THR A 113 13.32 27.48 -14.30
CA THR A 113 14.41 27.43 -13.30
C THR A 113 14.55 26.07 -12.61
N GLY A 114 13.64 25.12 -12.87
CA GLY A 114 13.68 23.79 -12.28
C GLY A 114 14.96 23.02 -12.62
N ASN A 115 15.46 22.25 -11.66
CA ASN A 115 16.74 21.53 -11.74
C ASN A 115 16.61 20.06 -11.32
N ASN A 116 17.57 19.23 -11.74
CA ASN A 116 17.65 17.80 -11.40
C ASN A 116 16.39 17.01 -11.81
N ASN A 117 15.74 17.36 -12.92
CA ASN A 117 14.55 16.66 -13.40
C ASN A 117 14.90 15.66 -14.53
N MET A 118 14.26 14.50 -14.54
CA MET A 118 14.34 13.51 -15.63
C MET A 118 12.95 13.29 -16.23
N PHE A 119 12.69 13.82 -17.42
CA PHE A 119 11.44 13.65 -18.16
C PHE A 119 11.65 12.85 -19.44
N LEU A 120 11.03 11.68 -19.55
CA LEU A 120 11.15 10.78 -20.71
C LEU A 120 9.75 10.42 -21.23
N GLY A 121 9.36 10.96 -22.38
CA GLY A 121 8.07 10.73 -23.03
C GLY A 121 7.47 12.03 -23.58
N THR A 122 6.56 11.90 -24.56
CA THR A 122 5.84 13.06 -25.10
C THR A 122 5.07 13.78 -23.99
N ALA A 123 5.31 15.09 -23.87
CA ALA A 123 4.71 15.98 -22.87
C ALA A 123 4.92 15.55 -21.40
N ALA A 124 5.94 14.73 -21.11
CA ALA A 124 6.34 14.44 -19.74
C ALA A 124 6.81 15.75 -19.06
N GLY A 125 6.24 16.08 -17.91
CA GLY A 125 6.55 17.31 -17.18
C GLY A 125 6.29 18.62 -17.94
N LEU A 126 5.42 18.62 -18.96
CA LEU A 126 5.19 19.76 -19.88
C LEU A 126 5.03 21.12 -19.16
N SER A 127 4.26 21.17 -18.07
CA SER A 127 3.93 22.40 -17.35
C SER A 127 4.87 22.71 -16.18
N ASN A 128 5.87 21.84 -15.91
CA ASN A 128 6.74 22.00 -14.75
C ASN A 128 7.65 23.21 -14.96
N ALA A 129 7.34 24.34 -14.32
CA ALA A 129 8.09 25.59 -14.48
C ALA A 129 9.27 25.72 -13.52
N VAL A 130 9.05 25.39 -12.24
CA VAL A 130 10.01 25.64 -11.15
C VAL A 130 10.32 24.40 -10.33
N GLY A 131 9.64 23.28 -10.59
CA GLY A 131 9.78 22.07 -9.80
C GLY A 131 11.16 21.44 -9.96
N TYR A 132 11.65 20.80 -8.91
CA TYR A 132 12.96 20.15 -8.92
C TYR A 132 12.92 18.70 -8.43
N SER A 133 13.95 17.94 -8.80
CA SER A 133 14.14 16.54 -8.38
C SER A 133 12.97 15.61 -8.75
N ASN A 134 12.34 15.83 -9.91
CA ASN A 134 11.26 14.97 -10.39
C ASN A 134 11.77 13.94 -11.43
N THR A 135 11.20 12.75 -11.43
CA THR A 135 11.42 11.71 -12.45
C THR A 135 10.08 11.35 -13.08
N PHE A 136 9.83 11.79 -14.32
CA PHE A 136 8.62 11.49 -15.07
C PHE A 136 8.95 10.66 -16.32
N ILE A 137 8.48 9.42 -16.39
CA ILE A 137 8.75 8.51 -17.48
C ILE A 137 7.43 7.98 -18.02
N GLY A 138 7.09 8.29 -19.27
CA GLY A 138 5.84 7.93 -19.94
C GLY A 138 5.19 9.12 -20.62
N VAL A 139 4.32 8.85 -21.60
CA VAL A 139 3.55 9.90 -22.28
C VAL A 139 2.64 10.60 -21.26
N ASN A 140 2.72 11.93 -21.19
CA ASN A 140 1.99 12.77 -20.23
C ASN A 140 2.27 12.48 -18.73
N ALA A 141 3.34 11.77 -18.38
CA ALA A 141 3.71 11.58 -16.98
C ALA A 141 4.00 12.94 -16.31
N GLY A 142 3.36 13.22 -15.17
CA GLY A 142 3.51 14.49 -14.45
C GLY A 142 3.21 15.76 -15.27
N ARG A 143 2.41 15.67 -16.36
CA ARG A 143 2.23 16.76 -17.35
C ARG A 143 1.90 18.12 -16.74
N ARG A 144 1.12 18.15 -15.66
CA ARG A 144 0.66 19.39 -14.99
C ARG A 144 1.41 19.70 -13.69
N SER A 145 2.40 18.90 -13.32
CA SER A 145 3.08 19.02 -12.03
C SER A 145 3.96 20.26 -11.97
N LEU A 146 3.74 21.07 -10.93
CA LEU A 146 4.59 22.20 -10.52
C LEU A 146 5.38 21.85 -9.24
N ALA A 147 5.24 20.61 -8.76
CA ALA A 147 5.72 20.16 -7.47
C ALA A 147 7.13 19.55 -7.55
N ASN A 148 7.65 19.16 -6.39
CA ASN A 148 9.02 18.69 -6.19
C ASN A 148 9.05 17.22 -5.77
N GLY A 149 10.14 16.54 -6.10
CA GLY A 149 10.47 15.22 -5.55
C GLY A 149 9.53 14.09 -5.99
N ASN A 150 8.79 14.23 -7.09
CA ASN A 150 7.86 13.20 -7.54
C ASN A 150 8.52 12.23 -8.53
N ALA A 151 8.21 10.94 -8.40
CA ALA A 151 8.64 9.89 -9.33
C ALA A 151 7.41 9.23 -9.98
N TYR A 152 7.04 9.62 -11.20
CA TYR A 152 5.91 9.07 -11.94
C TYR A 152 6.39 8.29 -13.17
N ILE A 153 6.23 6.98 -13.15
CA ILE A 153 6.70 6.04 -14.18
C ILE A 153 5.49 5.29 -14.73
N GLY A 154 5.04 5.67 -15.92
CA GLY A 154 3.90 5.11 -16.65
C GLY A 154 3.16 6.20 -17.45
N THR A 155 2.44 5.79 -18.49
CA THR A 155 1.62 6.72 -19.27
C THR A 155 0.58 7.39 -18.39
N ALA A 156 0.54 8.73 -18.43
CA ALA A 156 -0.35 9.58 -17.64
C ALA A 156 -0.31 9.34 -16.12
N SER A 157 0.79 8.79 -15.60
CA SER A 157 1.07 8.73 -14.16
C SER A 157 1.20 10.16 -13.60
N GLY A 158 0.47 10.49 -12.54
CA GLY A 158 0.46 11.80 -11.90
C GLY A 158 0.04 12.96 -12.82
N ILE A 159 -0.75 12.68 -13.88
CA ILE A 159 -1.04 13.66 -14.94
C ILE A 159 -1.70 14.95 -14.44
N ASN A 160 -2.52 14.89 -13.38
CA ASN A 160 -3.18 16.06 -12.78
C ASN A 160 -2.56 16.54 -11.47
N THR A 161 -1.42 16.00 -11.03
CA THR A 161 -0.72 16.55 -9.86
C THR A 161 -0.26 17.95 -10.18
N ILE A 162 -0.56 18.90 -9.29
CA ILE A 162 -0.19 20.31 -9.42
C ILE A 162 0.80 20.67 -8.33
N THR A 163 0.45 20.51 -7.05
CA THR A 163 1.27 20.96 -5.90
C THR A 163 1.72 19.84 -4.96
N GLY A 164 1.25 18.61 -5.19
CA GLY A 164 1.61 17.44 -4.36
C GLY A 164 3.08 17.04 -4.51
N ASN A 165 3.83 17.04 -3.41
CA ASN A 165 5.26 16.74 -3.40
C ASN A 165 5.55 15.30 -2.99
N ASN A 166 6.73 14.79 -3.36
CA ASN A 166 7.27 13.53 -2.84
C ASN A 166 6.38 12.30 -3.07
N ASN A 167 5.62 12.27 -4.16
CA ASN A 167 4.81 11.12 -4.54
C ASN A 167 5.57 10.16 -5.44
N THR A 168 5.30 8.86 -5.30
CA THR A 168 5.81 7.82 -6.19
C THR A 168 4.64 7.14 -6.90
N GLY A 169 4.64 7.10 -8.23
CA GLY A 169 3.67 6.38 -9.05
C GLY A 169 4.37 5.44 -10.03
N LEU A 170 4.02 4.15 -10.00
CA LEU A 170 4.54 3.13 -10.90
C LEU A 170 3.39 2.38 -11.57
N GLY A 171 3.15 2.68 -12.85
CA GLY A 171 2.08 2.13 -13.67
C GLY A 171 1.30 3.21 -14.42
N THR A 172 0.59 2.79 -15.48
CA THR A 172 -0.28 3.67 -16.26
C THR A 172 -1.42 4.22 -15.39
N LEU A 173 -1.68 5.54 -15.48
CA LEU A 173 -2.71 6.27 -14.74
C LEU A 173 -2.60 6.23 -13.20
N THR A 174 -1.43 5.89 -12.65
CA THR A 174 -1.21 5.96 -11.20
C THR A 174 -1.35 7.39 -10.68
N GLY A 175 -2.09 7.59 -9.59
CA GLY A 175 -2.30 8.91 -8.97
C GLY A 175 -2.89 9.95 -9.92
N GLN A 176 -3.61 9.56 -10.98
CA GLN A 176 -4.04 10.48 -12.04
C GLN A 176 -4.95 11.60 -11.55
N ASP A 177 -5.70 11.38 -10.46
CA ASP A 177 -6.63 12.35 -9.88
C ASP A 177 -6.00 13.17 -8.75
N ASN A 178 -4.79 12.82 -8.31
CA ASN A 178 -4.11 13.52 -7.23
C ASN A 178 -3.74 14.93 -7.69
N VAL A 179 -4.28 15.95 -7.02
CA VAL A 179 -4.05 17.37 -7.31
C VAL A 179 -2.98 17.94 -6.38
N SER A 180 -3.13 17.74 -5.07
CA SER A 180 -2.28 18.37 -4.05
C SER A 180 -1.76 17.42 -2.97
N GLY A 181 -2.17 16.15 -2.98
CA GLY A 181 -1.71 15.15 -2.02
C GLY A 181 -0.23 14.87 -2.16
N SER A 182 0.45 14.74 -1.02
CA SER A 182 1.90 14.60 -0.91
C SER A 182 2.30 13.30 -0.23
N GLN A 183 3.51 12.82 -0.51
CA GLN A 183 4.09 11.66 0.18
C GLN A 183 3.26 10.38 0.02
N ASN A 184 2.62 10.21 -1.14
CA ASN A 184 1.86 9.01 -1.46
C ASN A 184 2.65 8.05 -2.35
N THR A 185 2.38 6.75 -2.21
CA THR A 185 2.88 5.70 -3.09
C THR A 185 1.72 5.07 -3.86
N PHE A 186 1.82 4.99 -5.19
CA PHE A 186 0.84 4.40 -6.10
C PHE A 186 1.52 3.36 -6.98
N VAL A 187 1.10 2.10 -6.90
CA VAL A 187 1.71 1.01 -7.69
C VAL A 187 0.62 0.16 -8.33
N GLY A 188 0.64 0.07 -9.67
CA GLY A 188 -0.33 -0.69 -10.47
C GLY A 188 -1.20 0.20 -11.36
N PHE A 189 -1.86 -0.41 -12.34
CA PHE A 189 -2.72 0.32 -13.27
C PHE A 189 -3.83 1.09 -12.53
N ASN A 190 -3.89 2.41 -12.73
CA ASN A 190 -4.89 3.30 -12.12
C ASN A 190 -4.96 3.18 -10.58
N SER A 191 -3.81 2.97 -9.94
CA SER A 191 -3.70 2.95 -8.47
C SER A 191 -3.82 4.37 -7.88
N GLY A 192 -4.51 4.51 -6.74
CA GLY A 192 -4.79 5.79 -6.10
C GLY A 192 -5.90 6.60 -6.79
N SER A 193 -6.78 5.93 -7.52
CA SER A 193 -7.91 6.60 -8.20
C SER A 193 -8.79 7.37 -7.21
N LYS A 194 -9.33 8.52 -7.67
CA LYS A 194 -10.18 9.46 -6.91
C LYS A 194 -9.53 10.14 -5.69
N LEU A 195 -8.28 9.83 -5.34
CA LEU A 195 -7.56 10.58 -4.31
C LEU A 195 -7.22 11.95 -4.88
N MET A 196 -7.88 13.01 -4.44
CA MET A 196 -7.63 14.37 -4.93
C MET A 196 -6.61 15.12 -4.09
N SER A 197 -6.69 14.97 -2.76
CA SER A 197 -5.91 15.76 -1.81
C SER A 197 -5.74 15.02 -0.48
N GLY A 198 -4.81 14.08 -0.42
CA GLY A 198 -4.53 13.32 0.80
C GLY A 198 -3.06 12.92 0.88
N ASP A 199 -2.53 12.80 2.10
CA ASP A 199 -1.10 12.66 2.34
C ASP A 199 -0.75 11.34 3.03
N PHE A 200 0.48 10.88 2.84
CA PHE A 200 1.05 9.72 3.53
C PHE A 200 0.29 8.40 3.28
N ASN A 201 -0.25 8.22 2.07
CA ASN A 201 -0.98 7.01 1.72
C ASN A 201 -0.16 6.05 0.86
N THR A 202 -0.47 4.76 0.98
CA THR A 202 0.12 3.71 0.14
C THR A 202 -0.98 2.97 -0.59
N PHE A 203 -0.91 2.92 -1.92
CA PHE A 203 -1.83 2.19 -2.79
C PHE A 203 -1.02 1.21 -3.63
N ILE A 204 -1.27 -0.09 -3.47
CA ILE A 204 -0.57 -1.14 -4.21
C ILE A 204 -1.60 -2.12 -4.78
N GLY A 205 -1.74 -2.13 -6.10
CA GLY A 205 -2.70 -2.96 -6.82
C GLY A 205 -3.41 -2.17 -7.91
N ALA A 206 -3.82 -2.87 -8.97
CA ALA A 206 -4.61 -2.27 -10.03
C ALA A 206 -5.96 -1.77 -9.49
N LEU A 207 -6.38 -0.58 -9.91
CA LEU A 207 -7.67 0.02 -9.56
C LEU A 207 -7.87 0.22 -8.05
N THR A 208 -6.78 0.36 -7.29
CA THR A 208 -6.86 0.83 -5.91
C THR A 208 -7.29 2.29 -5.87
N GLY A 209 -8.05 2.69 -4.85
CA GLY A 209 -8.55 4.06 -4.78
C GLY A 209 -9.17 4.40 -3.43
N VAL A 210 -9.88 5.52 -3.40
CA VAL A 210 -10.64 5.99 -2.24
C VAL A 210 -12.13 6.03 -2.53
N ALA A 211 -12.93 5.90 -1.47
CA ALA A 211 -14.38 6.07 -1.52
C ALA A 211 -14.73 7.44 -2.09
N SER A 212 -15.83 7.54 -2.83
CA SER A 212 -16.29 8.81 -3.42
C SER A 212 -16.53 9.91 -2.37
N SER A 213 -16.83 9.53 -1.13
CA SER A 213 -16.99 10.43 0.01
C SER A 213 -15.67 10.84 0.69
N ALA A 214 -14.52 10.27 0.30
CA ALA A 214 -13.26 10.35 1.05
C ALA A 214 -12.06 10.70 0.15
N SER A 215 -12.18 11.77 -0.65
CA SER A 215 -11.13 12.22 -1.58
C SER A 215 -9.85 12.77 -0.93
N ASN A 216 -9.82 12.88 0.41
CA ASN A 216 -8.75 13.48 1.21
C ASN A 216 -8.21 12.60 2.36
N ILE A 217 -8.17 11.28 2.15
CA ILE A 217 -7.67 10.33 3.14
C ILE A 217 -6.18 10.55 3.44
N THR A 218 -5.79 10.34 4.70
CA THR A 218 -4.42 10.46 5.20
C THR A 218 -3.98 9.25 6.01
N ASN A 219 -2.68 8.96 6.03
CA ASN A 219 -2.09 7.86 6.81
C ASN A 219 -2.77 6.50 6.57
N ALA A 220 -3.12 6.18 5.32
CA ALA A 220 -3.86 4.97 5.01
C ALA A 220 -3.18 4.11 3.95
N THR A 221 -3.40 2.80 4.02
CA THR A 221 -2.75 1.82 3.13
C THR A 221 -3.77 0.88 2.50
N ALA A 222 -3.85 0.88 1.17
CA ALA A 222 -4.66 -0.02 0.36
C ALA A 222 -3.74 -1.00 -0.40
N ILE A 223 -3.89 -2.30 -0.17
CA ILE A 223 -3.10 -3.32 -0.87
C ILE A 223 -4.03 -4.39 -1.44
N GLY A 224 -4.01 -4.58 -2.76
CA GLY A 224 -4.81 -5.56 -3.50
C GLY A 224 -5.61 -4.90 -4.61
N ALA A 225 -5.88 -5.63 -5.70
CA ALA A 225 -6.64 -5.07 -6.79
C ALA A 225 -8.07 -4.68 -6.34
N ASN A 226 -8.54 -3.51 -6.80
CA ASN A 226 -9.87 -2.96 -6.48
C ASN A 226 -10.12 -2.71 -4.99
N THR A 227 -9.09 -2.48 -4.16
CA THR A 227 -9.31 -2.04 -2.77
C THR A 227 -9.64 -0.56 -2.71
N GLU A 228 -10.59 -0.22 -1.84
CA GLU A 228 -11.05 1.15 -1.64
C GLU A 228 -10.84 1.56 -0.17
N LEU A 229 -10.15 2.68 0.05
CA LEU A 229 -10.01 3.28 1.38
C LEU A 229 -11.18 4.23 1.63
N ALA A 230 -11.79 4.14 2.81
CA ALA A 230 -12.92 5.00 3.20
C ALA A 230 -12.58 6.01 4.30
N ILE A 231 -11.53 5.75 5.08
CA ILE A 231 -11.14 6.57 6.24
C ILE A 231 -9.62 6.67 6.38
N SER A 232 -9.16 7.75 7.00
CA SER A 232 -7.76 7.94 7.40
C SER A 232 -7.33 6.96 8.49
N ASN A 233 -6.02 6.83 8.68
CA ASN A 233 -5.39 6.00 9.73
C ASN A 233 -5.84 4.53 9.65
N SER A 234 -6.00 4.01 8.42
CA SER A 234 -6.54 2.67 8.19
C SER A 234 -5.70 1.85 7.21
N ILE A 235 -5.81 0.54 7.30
CA ILE A 235 -5.20 -0.38 6.34
C ILE A 235 -6.32 -1.28 5.80
N VAL A 236 -6.48 -1.30 4.47
CA VAL A 236 -7.40 -2.19 3.76
C VAL A 236 -6.58 -3.15 2.90
N LEU A 237 -6.71 -4.45 3.20
CA LEU A 237 -6.00 -5.52 2.51
C LEU A 237 -6.97 -6.37 1.70
N GLY A 238 -6.93 -6.18 0.38
CA GLY A 238 -7.64 -6.93 -0.62
C GLY A 238 -9.16 -6.66 -0.69
N ASN A 239 -9.74 -6.97 -1.84
CA ASN A 239 -11.18 -6.91 -2.08
C ASN A 239 -11.69 -8.36 -2.20
N ASN A 240 -12.35 -8.89 -1.17
CA ASN A 240 -12.64 -10.32 -0.98
C ASN A 240 -11.39 -11.23 -0.94
N ALA A 241 -10.27 -10.71 -0.45
CA ALA A 241 -9.02 -11.48 -0.37
C ALA A 241 -8.94 -12.36 0.89
N SER A 242 -8.24 -13.49 0.77
CA SER A 242 -7.76 -14.25 1.94
C SER A 242 -6.33 -13.81 2.27
N VAL A 243 -6.14 -13.18 3.42
CA VAL A 243 -4.83 -12.66 3.86
C VAL A 243 -4.13 -13.71 4.72
N GLY A 244 -3.01 -14.20 4.22
CA GLY A 244 -2.12 -15.09 4.96
C GLY A 244 -1.07 -14.34 5.75
N ILE A 245 -0.87 -14.74 7.00
CA ILE A 245 0.27 -14.29 7.81
C ILE A 245 1.12 -15.52 8.11
N GLY A 246 2.33 -15.57 7.54
CA GLY A 246 3.29 -16.64 7.80
C GLY A 246 3.10 -17.94 7.01
N THR A 247 2.24 -17.96 5.98
CA THR A 247 2.13 -19.08 5.04
C THR A 247 2.11 -18.55 3.61
N ASN A 248 2.64 -19.32 2.66
CA ASN A 248 2.60 -19.01 1.23
C ASN A 248 1.27 -19.40 0.56
N ASP A 249 0.33 -20.00 1.30
CA ASP A 249 -0.98 -20.41 0.80
C ASP A 249 -2.07 -20.26 1.89
N PRO A 250 -2.68 -19.06 2.00
CA PRO A 250 -3.77 -18.79 2.94
C PRO A 250 -5.14 -19.26 2.46
N VAL A 251 -5.26 -19.67 1.19
CA VAL A 251 -6.53 -20.10 0.61
C VAL A 251 -6.79 -21.56 0.95
N THR A 252 -5.77 -22.42 0.84
CA THR A 252 -5.92 -23.86 1.14
C THR A 252 -5.73 -24.19 2.63
N ASN A 253 -4.87 -23.45 3.34
CA ASN A 253 -4.55 -23.72 4.75
C ASN A 253 -5.45 -23.01 5.77
N GLY A 254 -6.47 -22.28 5.32
CA GLY A 254 -7.57 -21.79 6.17
C GLY A 254 -7.25 -20.67 7.18
N ALA A 255 -5.98 -20.32 7.38
CA ALA A 255 -5.58 -19.26 8.31
C ALA A 255 -6.04 -17.88 7.81
N LYS A 256 -7.12 -17.37 8.41
CA LYS A 256 -7.68 -16.04 8.18
C LYS A 256 -7.63 -15.22 9.46
N LEU A 257 -7.07 -14.00 9.38
CA LEU A 257 -7.27 -12.96 10.39
C LEU A 257 -8.52 -12.16 9.99
N VAL A 258 -9.62 -12.29 10.74
CA VAL A 258 -10.84 -11.51 10.55
C VAL A 258 -10.92 -10.47 11.67
N VAL A 259 -10.84 -9.19 11.31
CA VAL A 259 -11.10 -8.06 12.21
C VAL A 259 -12.32 -7.32 11.68
N VAL A 260 -13.47 -7.44 12.35
CA VAL A 260 -14.68 -6.67 12.02
C VAL A 260 -14.94 -5.70 13.16
N GLY A 261 -15.13 -4.42 12.86
CA GLY A 261 -15.55 -3.43 13.84
C GLY A 261 -16.57 -2.45 13.27
N ALA A 262 -17.78 -2.46 13.82
CA ALA A 262 -18.63 -1.28 14.04
C ALA A 262 -19.74 -1.60 15.07
N GLY A 263 -19.74 -0.92 16.21
CA GLY A 263 -20.77 -0.98 17.27
C GLY A 263 -20.20 -1.19 18.68
N ASN A 264 -20.83 -0.56 19.69
CA ASN A 264 -20.35 -0.40 21.07
C ASN A 264 -20.16 -1.70 21.91
N ASN A 265 -20.01 -2.89 21.33
CA ASN A 265 -19.74 -4.14 22.07
C ASN A 265 -19.20 -5.31 21.19
N ALA A 266 -18.10 -5.13 20.45
CA ALA A 266 -17.38 -6.30 19.91
C ALA A 266 -15.92 -6.01 19.53
N ASN A 267 -14.97 -6.39 20.39
CA ASN A 267 -13.58 -6.62 20.02
C ASN A 267 -13.29 -8.11 20.21
N VAL A 268 -13.48 -8.94 19.18
CA VAL A 268 -13.01 -10.33 19.20
C VAL A 268 -12.19 -10.62 17.95
N LEU A 269 -10.93 -10.98 18.18
CA LEU A 269 -10.10 -11.66 17.20
C LEU A 269 -10.65 -13.08 16.99
N GLN A 270 -11.42 -13.32 15.93
CA GLN A 270 -11.86 -14.68 15.58
C GLN A 270 -10.86 -15.36 14.64
N LEU A 271 -10.26 -16.45 15.11
CA LEU A 271 -9.44 -17.35 14.28
C LEU A 271 -10.32 -18.53 13.84
N ARG A 272 -10.51 -18.74 12.53
CA ARG A 272 -11.31 -19.84 11.94
C ARG A 272 -10.43 -20.75 11.08
N ASN A 273 -10.85 -22.00 10.88
CA ASN A 273 -10.17 -23.00 10.02
C ASN A 273 -8.68 -23.21 10.34
N ILE A 274 -8.33 -23.19 11.63
CA ILE A 274 -7.01 -23.68 12.08
C ILE A 274 -7.00 -25.20 11.82
N PRO A 275 -6.09 -25.73 10.98
CA PRO A 275 -6.05 -27.15 10.68
C PRO A 275 -5.84 -27.96 11.96
N THR A 276 -6.58 -29.06 12.13
CA THR A 276 -6.41 -29.97 13.26
C THR A 276 -5.05 -30.65 13.14
N ARG A 277 -4.06 -30.16 13.88
CA ARG A 277 -2.83 -30.91 14.16
C ARG A 277 -3.07 -31.76 15.40
N ASN A 278 -2.82 -33.06 15.28
CA ASN A 278 -3.02 -34.08 16.31
C ASN A 278 -2.66 -33.59 17.72
N THR A 279 -3.62 -33.78 18.63
CA THR A 279 -3.60 -33.46 20.05
C THR A 279 -2.58 -34.30 20.81
N VAL A 280 -1.36 -33.78 20.99
CA VAL A 280 -0.58 -33.98 22.21
C VAL A 280 0.18 -32.68 22.46
N ASN A 281 -0.18 -31.97 23.53
CA ASN A 281 0.33 -30.66 23.96
C ASN A 281 -0.28 -29.40 23.30
N GLY A 282 -1.42 -29.00 23.85
CA GLY A 282 -1.66 -27.61 24.26
C GLY A 282 -2.00 -26.60 23.17
N LEU A 283 -3.29 -26.40 22.91
CA LEU A 283 -3.79 -25.13 22.36
C LEU A 283 -5.00 -24.64 23.17
N ARG A 284 -4.82 -23.45 23.75
CA ARG A 284 -5.77 -22.68 24.54
C ARG A 284 -6.62 -21.84 23.58
N GLN A 285 -7.94 -21.94 23.70
CA GLN A 285 -8.87 -21.00 23.06
C GLN A 285 -9.10 -19.83 24.01
N LEU A 286 -9.05 -18.60 23.49
CA LEU A 286 -9.19 -17.37 24.27
C LEU A 286 -10.60 -16.82 24.03
N PHE A 287 -11.47 -16.95 25.02
CA PHE A 287 -12.82 -16.37 25.00
C PHE A 287 -12.83 -15.11 25.85
N ALA A 288 -13.64 -14.10 25.51
CA ALA A 288 -13.91 -13.00 26.43
C ALA A 288 -15.14 -13.36 27.29
N ASP A 289 -15.07 -13.16 28.61
CA ASP A 289 -16.26 -13.24 29.46
C ASP A 289 -17.21 -12.04 29.25
N GLU A 290 -18.35 -12.02 29.94
CA GLU A 290 -19.33 -10.92 29.84
C GLU A 290 -18.75 -9.56 30.29
N ALA A 291 -17.61 -9.55 30.98
CA ALA A 291 -16.88 -8.35 31.40
C ALA A 291 -15.69 -8.00 30.46
N GLY A 292 -15.44 -8.78 29.41
CA GLY A 292 -14.38 -8.56 28.44
C GLY A 292 -13.01 -9.14 28.83
N ASN A 293 -12.91 -9.96 29.89
CA ASN A 293 -11.65 -10.59 30.30
C ASN A 293 -11.37 -11.84 29.47
N LEU A 294 -10.11 -12.06 29.12
CA LEU A 294 -9.67 -13.20 28.32
C LEU A 294 -9.55 -14.48 29.18
N VAL A 295 -10.36 -15.50 28.88
CA VAL A 295 -10.43 -16.79 29.58
C VAL A 295 -9.90 -17.91 28.68
N THR A 296 -9.03 -18.75 29.21
CA THR A 296 -8.58 -19.98 28.53
C THR A 296 -9.20 -21.21 29.19
N PHE A 297 -9.94 -22.02 28.44
CA PHE A 297 -10.40 -23.33 28.91
C PHE A 297 -9.51 -24.47 28.39
N GLN A 298 -9.32 -25.48 29.24
CA GLN A 298 -8.70 -26.75 28.88
C GLN A 298 -9.82 -27.80 28.76
N ILE A 299 -10.05 -28.35 27.56
CA ILE A 299 -10.96 -29.47 27.37
C ILE A 299 -10.22 -30.74 27.81
N THR A 300 -10.56 -31.27 28.98
CA THR A 300 -10.23 -32.65 29.35
C THR A 300 -11.33 -33.56 28.83
N THR A 301 -11.05 -34.26 27.74
CA THR A 301 -11.92 -35.29 27.20
C THR A 301 -11.97 -36.50 28.14
N THR A 302 -13.17 -36.93 28.55
CA THR A 302 -13.79 -38.21 28.16
C THR A 302 -15.17 -38.38 28.81
N ALA A 303 -16.08 -38.99 28.05
CA ALA A 303 -17.41 -39.50 28.42
C ALA A 303 -18.58 -38.48 28.54
N ASN A 304 -19.38 -38.45 27.47
CA ASN A 304 -20.85 -38.35 27.44
C ASN A 304 -21.54 -37.91 28.74
N SER A 305 -21.58 -36.60 28.98
CA SER A 305 -22.73 -35.88 29.54
C SER A 305 -22.42 -34.40 29.38
N ALA A 306 -23.38 -33.63 28.87
CA ALA A 306 -23.28 -32.18 28.84
C ALA A 306 -23.12 -31.65 30.28
N SER A 307 -21.88 -31.38 30.67
CA SER A 307 -21.55 -30.54 31.82
C SER A 307 -21.00 -29.24 31.28
N GLU A 308 -21.87 -28.24 31.20
CA GLU A 308 -21.43 -26.86 31.34
C GLU A 308 -20.60 -26.77 32.63
N VAL A 309 -19.36 -26.32 32.51
CA VAL A 309 -18.59 -25.85 33.67
C VAL A 309 -19.26 -24.54 34.11
N LYS A 310 -20.33 -24.66 34.90
CA LYS A 310 -20.84 -23.54 35.69
C LYS A 310 -19.83 -23.27 36.80
N LEU A 311 -19.48 -21.99 36.94
CA LEU A 311 -18.78 -21.46 38.11
C LEU A 311 -19.35 -22.12 39.36
N SER A 312 -18.50 -22.81 40.11
CA SER A 312 -18.87 -23.47 41.35
C SER A 312 -19.19 -22.43 42.43
N THR A 313 -20.39 -21.87 42.42
CA THR A 313 -21.11 -21.67 43.66
C THR A 313 -22.03 -22.86 43.78
N ASN A 314 -21.72 -23.73 44.72
CA ASN A 314 -22.37 -25.02 44.95
C ASN A 314 -23.81 -24.82 45.48
N SER A 315 -24.68 -24.15 44.72
CA SER A 315 -26.12 -24.21 44.92
C SER A 315 -26.65 -25.28 43.96
N VAL A 316 -26.60 -26.53 44.41
CA VAL A 316 -27.63 -27.47 43.96
C VAL A 316 -28.94 -26.84 44.43
N THR A 317 -29.66 -26.16 43.54
CA THR A 317 -31.05 -25.78 43.79
C THR A 317 -31.85 -27.07 43.77
N ASN A 318 -31.72 -27.86 44.84
CA ASN A 318 -32.66 -28.92 45.11
C ASN A 318 -33.93 -28.21 45.56
N THR A 319 -34.91 -28.11 44.68
CA THR A 319 -36.20 -27.46 44.97
C THR A 319 -36.90 -28.07 46.19
N LEU A 320 -36.48 -29.25 46.63
CA LEU A 320 -36.99 -29.96 47.79
C LEU A 320 -36.23 -29.67 49.09
N TRP A 321 -35.08 -28.98 49.09
CA TRP A 321 -34.29 -28.76 50.32
C TRP A 321 -33.62 -27.38 50.36
N THR A 322 -33.75 -26.65 51.49
CA THR A 322 -32.99 -25.44 51.81
C THR A 322 -32.17 -25.62 53.09
N SER A 323 -31.03 -24.97 53.19
CA SER A 323 -30.36 -24.77 54.48
C SER A 323 -30.80 -23.44 55.09
N ASN A 324 -31.10 -23.41 56.39
CA ASN A 324 -31.35 -22.15 57.10
C ASN A 324 -30.02 -21.46 57.51
N GLU A 325 -30.09 -20.22 57.99
CA GLU A 325 -28.92 -19.41 58.39
C GLU A 325 -28.09 -20.05 59.51
N SER A 326 -28.62 -21.06 60.20
CA SER A 326 -27.93 -21.84 61.23
C SER A 326 -27.35 -23.17 60.71
N GLY A 327 -27.42 -23.42 59.40
CA GLY A 327 -26.84 -24.59 58.74
C GLY A 327 -27.68 -25.87 58.80
N PHE A 328 -28.92 -25.82 59.30
CA PHE A 328 -29.81 -26.97 59.31
C PHE A 328 -30.51 -27.14 57.96
N LEU A 329 -30.53 -28.37 57.43
CA LEU A 329 -31.31 -28.73 56.25
C LEU A 329 -32.81 -28.80 56.58
N LYS A 330 -33.62 -28.14 55.75
CA LYS A 330 -35.08 -28.08 55.80
C LYS A 330 -35.65 -28.57 54.47
N ASN A 331 -36.60 -29.49 54.51
CA ASN A 331 -37.35 -29.89 53.32
C ASN A 331 -38.33 -28.77 52.93
N ASN A 332 -38.38 -28.40 51.66
CA ASN A 332 -39.21 -27.33 51.09
C ASN A 332 -40.56 -27.79 50.55
N ASN A 333 -40.84 -29.09 50.54
CA ASN A 333 -42.13 -29.61 50.09
C ASN A 333 -43.14 -29.69 51.27
N ASN A 334 -44.44 -29.71 50.95
CA ASN A 334 -45.52 -29.89 51.92
C ASN A 334 -45.76 -31.38 52.25
N ARG A 335 -44.80 -32.28 51.98
CA ARG A 335 -44.92 -33.74 52.16
C ARG A 335 -43.84 -34.21 53.15
N GLY A 336 -43.96 -35.43 53.66
CA GLY A 336 -42.91 -35.99 54.51
C GLY A 336 -41.60 -36.28 53.75
N VAL A 337 -40.50 -36.33 54.49
CA VAL A 337 -39.17 -36.75 54.02
C VAL A 337 -39.17 -38.28 53.87
N VAL A 338 -38.79 -38.80 52.70
CA VAL A 338 -38.64 -40.24 52.45
C VAL A 338 -37.16 -40.57 52.28
N ILE A 339 -36.64 -41.49 53.08
CA ILE A 339 -35.26 -41.99 53.04
C ILE A 339 -35.31 -43.48 52.67
N GLY A 340 -34.74 -43.83 51.52
CA GLY A 340 -34.72 -45.19 50.99
C GLY A 340 -35.84 -45.50 49.98
N GLU A 341 -35.79 -46.68 49.35
CA GLU A 341 -36.71 -47.11 48.29
C GLU A 341 -37.84 -48.01 48.84
N GLY A 342 -38.94 -48.15 48.09
CA GLY A 342 -40.02 -49.11 48.40
C GLY A 342 -41.12 -48.63 49.36
N ILE A 343 -41.11 -47.37 49.80
CA ILE A 343 -42.19 -46.80 50.62
C ILE A 343 -43.34 -46.34 49.70
N ASN A 344 -44.39 -47.16 49.64
CA ASN A 344 -45.53 -46.97 48.74
C ASN A 344 -46.80 -46.43 49.42
N SER A 345 -46.76 -46.20 50.74
CA SER A 345 -47.86 -45.63 51.53
C SER A 345 -47.31 -44.58 52.49
N LEU A 346 -47.98 -43.42 52.54
CA LEU A 346 -47.61 -42.30 53.40
C LEU A 346 -48.81 -41.96 54.30
N PRO A 347 -48.93 -42.60 55.47
CA PRO A 347 -49.98 -42.29 56.45
C PRO A 347 -50.04 -40.80 56.77
N GLU A 348 -51.25 -40.26 56.87
CA GLU A 348 -51.49 -38.86 57.23
C GLU A 348 -50.97 -38.57 58.65
N GLY A 349 -50.32 -37.42 58.83
CA GLY A 349 -49.77 -36.98 60.12
C GLY A 349 -48.26 -37.21 60.33
N TYR A 350 -47.57 -37.91 59.43
CA TYR A 350 -46.13 -38.18 59.54
C TYR A 350 -45.30 -37.41 58.51
N ASN A 351 -44.11 -36.95 58.92
CA ASN A 351 -43.24 -36.11 58.09
C ASN A 351 -41.84 -36.71 57.84
N LEU A 352 -41.56 -37.93 58.34
CA LEU A 352 -40.32 -38.66 58.09
C LEU A 352 -40.62 -40.15 57.93
N TYR A 353 -40.10 -40.75 56.86
CA TYR A 353 -40.26 -42.14 56.51
C TYR A 353 -38.90 -42.71 56.13
N VAL A 354 -38.49 -43.83 56.73
CA VAL A 354 -37.16 -44.43 56.50
C VAL A 354 -37.36 -45.92 56.23
N SER A 355 -37.00 -46.38 55.03
CA SER A 355 -37.36 -47.73 54.54
C SER A 355 -36.76 -48.85 55.39
N GLU A 356 -35.61 -48.61 55.99
CA GLU A 356 -34.88 -49.57 56.83
C GLU A 356 -34.91 -49.20 58.32
N GLY A 357 -35.77 -48.24 58.69
CA GLY A 357 -35.85 -47.70 60.05
C GLY A 357 -34.68 -46.76 60.41
N ILE A 358 -34.72 -46.21 61.62
CA ILE A 358 -33.70 -45.31 62.14
C ILE A 358 -32.92 -46.07 63.21
N LEU A 359 -31.63 -46.33 62.98
CA LEU A 359 -30.75 -46.84 64.03
C LEU A 359 -30.28 -45.67 64.91
N THR A 360 -30.71 -45.65 66.17
CA THR A 360 -30.33 -44.62 67.13
C THR A 360 -30.37 -45.17 68.55
N GLU A 361 -29.47 -44.68 69.40
CA GLU A 361 -29.38 -45.05 70.82
C GLU A 361 -30.45 -44.33 71.66
N GLN A 362 -30.78 -43.08 71.30
CA GLN A 362 -31.83 -42.28 71.95
C GLN A 362 -32.51 -41.36 70.93
N VAL A 363 -33.85 -41.32 70.94
CA VAL A 363 -34.64 -40.33 70.20
C VAL A 363 -35.15 -39.29 71.19
N LYS A 364 -34.81 -38.02 70.97
CA LYS A 364 -35.45 -36.89 71.66
C LYS A 364 -36.46 -36.25 70.71
N VAL A 365 -37.74 -36.40 71.02
CA VAL A 365 -38.83 -35.77 70.26
C VAL A 365 -39.24 -34.47 70.97
N ALA A 366 -39.29 -33.37 70.23
CA ALA A 366 -39.86 -32.12 70.73
C ALA A 366 -41.36 -32.10 70.37
N LEU A 367 -42.22 -32.23 71.37
CA LEU A 367 -43.67 -32.11 71.19
C LEU A 367 -44.03 -30.63 70.97
N LYS A 368 -44.94 -30.37 70.04
CA LYS A 368 -45.37 -29.00 69.72
C LYS A 368 -46.09 -28.33 70.89
N ASN A 369 -46.82 -29.10 71.70
CA ASN A 369 -47.47 -28.68 72.94
C ASN A 369 -47.77 -29.92 73.82
N THR A 370 -48.32 -29.69 75.02
CA THR A 370 -48.67 -30.75 75.99
C THR A 370 -49.89 -31.59 75.62
N GLU A 371 -50.64 -31.22 74.58
CA GLU A 371 -51.80 -31.97 74.08
C GLU A 371 -51.39 -33.00 73.01
N ASP A 372 -50.25 -32.82 72.33
CA ASP A 372 -49.68 -33.80 71.39
C ASP A 372 -48.90 -34.88 72.18
N TRP A 373 -49.48 -36.08 72.34
CA TRP A 373 -48.86 -37.20 73.08
C TRP A 373 -47.75 -37.91 72.28
N ALA A 374 -46.78 -38.50 72.99
CA ALA A 374 -45.52 -39.04 72.46
C ALA A 374 -45.58 -40.43 71.81
N ASP A 375 -46.78 -40.97 71.53
CA ASP A 375 -46.95 -42.35 71.05
C ASP A 375 -46.75 -42.52 69.52
N HIS A 376 -46.24 -41.48 68.86
CA HIS A 376 -45.79 -41.50 67.47
C HIS A 376 -44.25 -41.54 67.43
N VAL A 377 -43.67 -42.74 67.58
CA VAL A 377 -42.26 -43.01 67.23
C VAL A 377 -42.22 -43.89 65.99
#